data_AF-A0A950TAC4-F1
#
_entry.id   AF-A0A950TAC4-F1
#
_cell.length_a   1.000
_cell.length_b   1.000
_cell.length_c   1.000
_cell.angle_alpha   90.00
_cell.angle_beta   90.00
_cell.angle_gamma   90.00
#
_symmetry.space_group_name_H-M   'P 1'
#
loop_
_entity.id
_entity.type
_entity.pdbx_description
1 polymer ?
#
loop_
_entity_poly.entity_id
_entity_poly.type
_entity_poly.pdbx_seq_one_letter_code
_entity_poly.pdbx_strand_id
1 'polypeptide(L)'
;MLAHTWSLEAAEKRFNEVVEAARSRPQTISQNGAPAVVMLDVTEYERLRRLERAQAPSFVDVLLTLPRDDIGQPRTSAKPRGVDF
;
A
#
# COMPACT_ATOMS: atom_id res chain seq x y z
N MET A 1 -14.95 6.23 -15.50
CA MET A 1 -15.77 5.08 -15.03
C MET A 1 -16.39 5.49 -13.71
N LEU A 2 -17.71 5.57 -13.63
CA LEU A 2 -18.38 5.86 -12.36
C LEU A 2 -18.27 4.59 -11.50
N ALA A 3 -17.39 4.62 -10.49
CA ALA A 3 -17.35 3.57 -9.48
C ALA A 3 -18.72 3.53 -8.81
N HIS A 4 -19.44 2.41 -8.95
CA HIS A 4 -20.70 2.23 -8.26
C HIS A 4 -20.43 2.35 -6.76
N THR A 5 -20.96 3.41 -6.14
CA THR A 5 -20.67 3.77 -4.76
C THR A 5 -21.90 3.50 -3.92
N TRP A 6 -21.74 2.65 -2.93
CA TRP A 6 -22.78 2.28 -1.98
C TRP A 6 -22.69 3.23 -0.79
N SER A 7 -23.80 3.81 -0.32
CA SER A 7 -23.79 4.37 1.04
C SER A 7 -23.63 3.23 2.05
N LEU A 8 -23.07 3.52 3.22
CA LEU A 8 -22.92 2.52 4.28
C LEU A 8 -24.27 1.86 4.62
N GLU A 9 -25.34 2.65 4.72
CA GLU A 9 -26.70 2.14 4.98
C GLU A 9 -27.20 1.19 3.86
N ALA A 10 -26.94 1.53 2.59
CA ALA A 10 -27.33 0.68 1.47
C ALA A 10 -26.50 -0.61 1.41
N ALA A 11 -25.21 -0.51 1.75
CA ALA A 11 -24.30 -1.64 1.80
C ALA A 11 -24.70 -2.62 2.91
N GLU A 12 -25.11 -2.14 4.08
CA GLU A 12 -25.60 -3.00 5.17
C GLU A 12 -26.87 -3.75 4.77
N LYS A 13 -27.84 -3.06 4.17
CA LYS A 13 -29.11 -3.68 3.73
C LYS A 13 -28.93 -4.71 2.61
N ARG A 14 -27.89 -4.57 1.79
CA ARG A 14 -27.63 -5.40 0.60
C ARG A 14 -26.25 -6.05 0.65
N PHE A 15 -25.77 -6.38 1.84
CA PHE A 15 -24.38 -6.79 2.05
C PHE A 15 -23.95 -7.95 1.14
N ASN A 16 -24.78 -8.99 1.00
CA ASN A 16 -24.48 -10.13 0.13
C ASN A 16 -24.32 -9.71 -1.35
N GLU A 17 -25.11 -8.76 -1.83
CA GLU A 17 -24.98 -8.25 -3.20
C GLU A 17 -23.69 -7.46 -3.39
N VAL A 18 -23.31 -6.65 -2.38
CA VAL A 18 -22.03 -5.94 -2.38
C VAL A 18 -20.87 -6.93 -2.42
N VAL A 19 -20.95 -8.03 -1.66
CA VAL A 19 -19.93 -9.10 -1.66
C VAL A 19 -19.83 -9.78 -3.03
N GLU A 20 -20.95 -10.18 -3.64
CA GLU A 20 -20.92 -10.81 -4.96
C GLU A 20 -20.42 -9.84 -6.05
N ALA A 21 -20.79 -8.56 -5.97
CA ALA A 21 -20.27 -7.53 -6.86
C ALA A 21 -18.75 -7.34 -6.68
N ALA A 22 -18.26 -7.37 -5.44
CA ALA A 22 -16.84 -7.22 -5.08
C ALA A 22 -15.95 -8.33 -5.65
N ARG A 23 -16.49 -9.55 -5.81
CA ARG A 23 -15.78 -10.66 -6.48
C ARG A 23 -15.48 -10.39 -7.95
N SER A 24 -16.31 -9.59 -8.61
CA SER A 24 -16.13 -9.23 -10.02
C SER A 24 -15.36 -7.92 -10.20
N ARG A 25 -15.66 -6.90 -9.39
CA ARG A 25 -15.06 -5.57 -9.47
C ARG A 25 -15.03 -4.89 -8.09
N PRO A 26 -14.03 -4.04 -7.79
CA PRO A 26 -13.99 -3.25 -6.57
C PRO A 26 -15.29 -2.47 -6.32
N GLN A 27 -15.79 -2.51 -5.09
CA GLN A 27 -16.98 -1.76 -4.67
C GLN A 27 -16.59 -0.68 -3.66
N THR A 28 -16.95 0.56 -3.92
CA THR A 28 -16.69 1.67 -3.00
C THR A 28 -17.87 1.84 -2.05
N ILE A 29 -17.60 1.95 -0.75
CA ILE A 29 -18.60 2.26 0.27
C ILE A 29 -18.30 3.66 0.81
N SER A 30 -19.33 4.51 0.86
CA SER A 30 -19.27 5.87 1.36
C SER A 30 -19.92 6.02 2.73
N GLN A 31 -19.36 6.91 3.54
CA GLN A 31 -19.92 7.35 4.81
C GLN A 31 -20.15 8.86 4.71
N ASN A 32 -21.38 9.32 5.01
CA ASN A 32 -21.77 10.73 4.91
C ASN A 32 -21.47 11.36 3.52
N GLY A 33 -21.63 10.57 2.45
CA GLY A 33 -21.39 11.02 1.07
C GLY A 33 -19.92 11.02 0.62
N ALA A 34 -18.97 10.76 1.53
CA ALA A 34 -17.55 10.66 1.20
C ALA A 34 -17.10 9.18 1.08
N PRO A 35 -16.28 8.81 0.09
CA PRO A 35 -15.69 7.47 0.01
C PRO A 35 -14.92 7.14 1.29
N ALA A 36 -15.26 6.02 1.94
CA ALA A 36 -14.67 5.62 3.21
C ALA A 36 -13.83 4.35 3.07
N VAL A 37 -14.34 3.34 2.37
CA VAL A 37 -13.65 2.06 2.15
C VAL A 37 -13.91 1.51 0.75
N VAL A 38 -13.05 0.60 0.31
CA VAL A 38 -13.24 -0.17 -0.93
C VAL A 38 -13.18 -1.65 -0.58
N MET A 39 -14.20 -2.40 -0.98
CA MET A 39 -14.26 -3.86 -0.87
C MET A 39 -13.71 -4.50 -2.14
N LEU A 40 -12.82 -5.46 -1.97
CA LEU A 40 -12.12 -6.17 -3.04
C LEU A 40 -12.28 -7.67 -2.85
N ASP A 41 -12.22 -8.43 -3.95
CA ASP A 41 -11.94 -9.85 -3.87
C ASP A 41 -10.61 -10.10 -3.17
N VAL A 42 -10.56 -11.14 -2.32
CA VAL A 42 -9.38 -11.47 -1.53
C VAL A 42 -8.16 -11.77 -2.41
N THR A 43 -8.36 -12.46 -3.54
CA THR A 43 -7.25 -12.83 -4.44
C THR A 43 -6.66 -11.61 -5.13
N GLU A 44 -7.51 -10.62 -5.44
CA GLU A 44 -7.09 -9.35 -6.04
C GLU A 44 -6.32 -8.50 -5.02
N TYR A 45 -6.80 -8.41 -3.78
CA TYR A 45 -6.08 -7.75 -2.70
C TYR A 45 -4.68 -8.34 -2.50
N GLU A 46 -4.57 -9.68 -2.44
CA GLU A 46 -3.28 -10.35 -2.32
C GLU A 46 -2.37 -10.10 -3.53
N ARG A 47 -2.92 -10.08 -4.74
CA ARG A 47 -2.17 -9.76 -5.96
C ARG A 47 -1.59 -8.35 -5.91
N LEU A 48 -2.40 -7.36 -5.51
CA LEU A 48 -1.95 -5.98 -5.32
C LEU A 48 -0.85 -5.91 -4.25
N ARG A 49 -1.01 -6.60 -3.12
CA ARG A 49 0.01 -6.70 -2.06
C ARG A 49 1.31 -7.37 -2.51
N ARG A 50 1.26 -8.32 -3.44
CA ARG A 50 2.46 -8.91 -4.06
C ARG A 50 3.14 -7.91 -5.00
N LEU A 51 2.37 -7.21 -5.83
CA LEU A 51 2.90 -6.20 -6.76
C LEU A 51 3.52 -5.01 -6.03
N GLU A 52 2.90 -4.53 -4.96
CA GLU A 52 3.44 -3.46 -4.13
C GLU A 52 4.81 -3.84 -3.56
N ARG A 53 4.95 -5.07 -3.05
CA ARG A 53 6.24 -5.58 -2.56
C ARG A 53 7.28 -5.74 -3.67
N ALA A 54 6.87 -6.17 -4.85
CA ALA A 54 7.77 -6.31 -5.99
C ALA A 54 8.24 -4.95 -6.55
N GLN A 55 7.42 -3.91 -6.42
CA GLN A 55 7.73 -2.54 -6.82
C GLN A 55 8.44 -1.73 -5.73
N ALA A 56 8.57 -2.26 -4.51
CA ALA A 56 9.30 -1.59 -3.47
C ALA A 56 10.78 -1.43 -3.91
N PRO A 57 11.36 -0.24 -3.77
CA PRO A 57 12.76 -0.03 -4.13
C PRO A 57 13.64 -0.97 -3.31
N SER A 58 14.64 -1.56 -3.96
CA SER A 58 15.63 -2.33 -3.22
C SER A 58 16.38 -1.42 -2.26
N PHE A 59 17.04 -2.00 -1.25
CA PHE A 59 17.89 -1.22 -0.35
C PHE A 59 18.95 -0.42 -1.12
N VAL A 60 19.50 -0.98 -2.20
CA VAL A 60 20.45 -0.30 -3.08
C VAL A 60 19.80 0.91 -3.76
N ASP A 61 18.59 0.74 -4.31
CA ASP A 61 17.86 1.85 -4.96
C ASP A 61 17.61 2.99 -3.97
N VAL A 62 17.20 2.67 -2.74
CA VAL A 62 17.03 3.68 -1.69
C VAL A 62 18.33 4.40 -1.39
N LEU A 63 19.45 3.70 -1.22
CA LEU A 63 20.76 4.32 -0.98
C LEU A 63 21.19 5.27 -2.10
N LEU A 64 20.87 4.94 -3.35
CA LEU A 64 21.19 5.80 -4.50
C LEU A 64 20.34 7.08 -4.55
N THR A 65 19.18 7.11 -3.89
CA THR A 65 18.33 8.32 -3.77
C THR A 65 18.71 9.24 -2.61
N LEU A 66 19.57 8.78 -1.70
CA LEU A 66 20.02 9.65 -0.60
C LEU A 66 20.75 10.87 -1.16
N PRO A 67 20.54 12.06 -0.58
CA PRO A 67 21.30 13.25 -0.94
C PRO A 67 22.80 12.95 -0.90
N ARG A 68 23.49 13.27 -1.99
CA ARG A 68 24.95 13.17 -2.03
C ARG A 68 25.50 14.51 -1.55
N ASP A 69 26.35 14.47 -0.53
CA ASP A 69 27.15 15.62 -0.18
C ASP A 69 28.23 15.77 -1.26
N ASP A 70 27.98 16.64 -2.26
CA ASP A 70 28.92 16.94 -3.37
C ASP A 70 30.22 17.61 -2.89
N ILE A 71 30.27 17.98 -1.62
CA ILE A 71 31.45 18.48 -0.91
C ILE A 71 32.07 17.31 -0.16
N GLY A 72 33.16 16.75 -0.70
CA GLY A 72 33.88 15.57 -0.22
C GLY A 72 34.08 15.56 1.29
N GLN A 73 33.11 14.99 2.01
CA GLN A 73 33.14 14.91 3.46
C GLN A 73 34.28 13.95 3.85
N PRO A 74 35.21 14.39 4.71
CA PRO A 74 36.31 13.53 5.12
C PRO A 74 35.74 12.31 5.83
N ARG A 75 36.17 11.12 5.39
CA ARG A 75 35.75 9.85 5.99
C ARG A 75 36.03 9.91 7.50
N THR A 76 34.97 9.85 8.30
CA THR A 76 35.13 9.75 9.75
C THR A 76 35.78 8.41 10.08
N SER A 77 36.86 8.45 10.85
CA SER A 77 37.47 7.24 11.40
C SER A 77 36.49 6.61 12.39
N ALA A 78 35.93 5.44 12.04
CA ALA A 78 35.03 4.69 12.90
C ALA A 78 35.82 3.67 13.73
N LYS A 79 35.65 3.68 15.05
CA LYS A 79 36.20 2.64 15.93
C LYS A 79 35.29 1.40 15.88
N PRO A 80 35.77 0.22 15.46
CA PRO A 80 34.96 -1.00 15.48
C PRO A 80 34.51 -1.33 16.91
N ARG A 81 33.30 -1.89 17.04
CA ARG A 81 32.84 -2.48 18.30
C ARG A 81 33.64 -3.76 18.56
N GLY A 82 34.15 -3.94 19.78
CA GLY A 82 34.72 -5.22 20.20
C GLY A 82 33.66 -6.31 20.16
N VAL A 83 33.97 -7.43 19.51
CA VAL A 83 33.16 -8.65 19.50
C VAL A 83 33.99 -9.76 20.14
N ASP A 84 33.45 -10.41 21.16
CA ASP A 84 34.07 -11.56 21.80
C ASP A 84 33.71 -12.82 21.00
N PHE A 85 34.72 -13.62 20.63
CA PHE A 85 34.57 -14.90 19.92
C PHE A 85 34.82 -16.07 20.87
#